data_AF-A0A5Z3BCT1-F1
#
_entry.id   AF-A0A5Z3BCT1-F1
#
_cell.length_a   1.000
_cell.length_b   1.000
_cell.length_c   1.000
_cell.angle_alpha   90.00
_cell.angle_beta   90.00
_cell.angle_gamma   90.00
#
_symmetry.space_group_name_H-M   'P 1'
#
loop_
_entity.id
_entity.type
_entity.pdbx_description
1 polymer ?
#
loop_
_entity_poly.entity_id
_entity_poly.type
_entity_poly.pdbx_seq_one_letter_code
_entity_poly.pdbx_strand_id
1 'polypeptide(L)'
;MTSLIVTSLRKTGPCLSSVLVEEMLKTQRVNRDTARKQISRAASAGQIHCVDKLFPKRERFVYLKQQYGTGRFWSSLNTALLDTGSAYGLALSCLRARGGILPVGHFPAACGSPVAMKNRLSWKSVLDGLLQYKMVRFVTLPGLGECVALTEKNDNGYQRALHPLKGRMLTESVLMKSLSQWVRHNGIISYDTLRTREERDSDQAPCVANFDFDVTAASYLNPLLQFSRSGEIRPGFFVCDMLLGCKLSLVHLQPFITKCRSINSIRNSPRCLFMFVADEYSEEAFLEMKRAGIIPATPENLFGKDFADALFQLRDLVGSITHSLKDNIAAIDDIMSKLESIAGVTSQLQGDLFEYIVAETVRINSNDVEVGKICKSERKGTAECDVLSRQGNARITFIECKGYKPYSTVKHEDVKKWIGKQVPVFFDYAKREYPNAEINVELWTTGKLCDDSRESLRKFQENNLTNQRYNITVMEPHEVRKRIKATWNDALIRVFEKHFLSYPEKIVRRKHVPEPVRLAGHDEATEFDF
;
A
#
# COMPACT_ATOMS: atom_id res chain seq x y z
N MET A 1 -26.42 21.25 -34.12
CA MET A 1 -27.48 20.26 -33.76
C MET A 1 -26.85 19.11 -33.00
N THR A 2 -27.08 18.99 -31.70
CA THR A 2 -26.63 17.85 -30.90
C THR A 2 -27.51 16.64 -31.22
N SER A 3 -26.94 15.48 -31.57
CA SER A 3 -27.76 14.30 -31.90
C SER A 3 -28.61 13.88 -30.70
N LEU A 4 -29.86 13.44 -30.94
CA LEU A 4 -30.81 13.02 -29.89
C LEU A 4 -30.21 11.99 -28.91
N ILE A 5 -29.33 11.12 -29.41
CA ILE A 5 -28.57 10.13 -28.60
C ILE A 5 -27.69 10.82 -27.56
N VAL A 6 -26.98 11.89 -27.94
CA VAL A 6 -26.14 12.65 -27.02
C VAL A 6 -26.98 13.30 -25.93
N THR A 7 -28.18 13.80 -26.26
CA THR A 7 -29.12 14.36 -25.27
C THR A 7 -29.60 13.28 -24.28
N SER A 8 -30.02 12.11 -24.77
CA SER A 8 -30.40 10.98 -23.91
C SER A 8 -29.24 10.57 -22.99
N LEU A 9 -28.02 10.46 -23.52
CA LEU A 9 -26.85 10.04 -22.74
C LEU A 9 -26.36 11.13 -21.76
N ARG A 10 -26.63 12.41 -22.02
CA ARG A 10 -26.43 13.50 -21.03
C ARG A 10 -27.35 13.36 -19.83
N LYS A 11 -28.61 12.95 -20.06
CA LYS A 11 -29.61 12.74 -19.01
C LYS A 11 -29.31 11.48 -18.20
N THR A 12 -29.17 10.34 -18.87
CA THR A 12 -28.96 9.03 -18.22
C THR A 12 -27.57 8.88 -17.62
N GLY A 13 -26.56 9.54 -18.21
CA GLY A 13 -25.16 9.32 -17.88
C GLY A 13 -24.59 8.06 -18.54
N PRO A 14 -23.32 7.71 -18.25
CA PRO A 14 -22.69 6.48 -18.73
C PRO A 14 -23.49 5.25 -18.30
N CYS A 15 -23.82 4.35 -19.24
CA CYS A 15 -24.67 3.20 -18.94
C CYS A 15 -24.44 2.07 -19.94
N LEU A 16 -25.07 0.92 -19.70
CA LEU A 16 -25.14 -0.15 -20.69
C LEU A 16 -25.96 0.30 -21.91
N SER A 17 -25.61 -0.24 -23.07
CA SER A 17 -26.32 0.02 -24.32
C SER A 17 -27.80 -0.40 -24.25
N SER A 18 -28.14 -1.44 -23.49
CA SER A 18 -29.52 -1.86 -23.24
C SER A 18 -30.31 -0.80 -22.47
N VAL A 19 -29.71 -0.23 -21.42
CA VAL A 19 -30.31 0.86 -20.63
C VAL A 19 -30.56 2.10 -21.49
N LEU A 20 -29.60 2.46 -22.36
CA LEU A 20 -29.80 3.58 -23.29
C LEU A 20 -30.93 3.30 -24.29
N VAL A 21 -31.04 2.06 -24.77
CA VAL A 21 -32.16 1.66 -25.64
C VAL A 21 -33.50 1.85 -24.93
N GLU A 22 -33.64 1.39 -23.69
CA GLU A 22 -34.89 1.56 -22.92
C GLU A 22 -35.23 3.04 -22.68
N GLU A 23 -34.24 3.91 -22.44
CA GLU A 23 -34.50 5.35 -22.34
C GLU A 23 -34.92 5.96 -23.69
N MET A 24 -34.33 5.51 -24.80
CA MET A 24 -34.74 5.94 -26.14
C MET A 24 -36.18 5.53 -26.46
N LEU A 25 -36.63 4.34 -26.05
CA LEU A 25 -38.02 3.91 -26.26
C LEU A 25 -39.04 4.81 -25.52
N LYS A 26 -38.67 5.32 -24.33
CA LYS A 26 -39.53 6.21 -23.54
C LYS A 26 -39.60 7.62 -24.09
N THR A 27 -38.47 8.10 -24.62
CA THR A 27 -38.31 9.51 -25.04
C THR A 27 -38.48 9.71 -26.54
N GLN A 28 -38.43 8.63 -27.32
CA GLN A 28 -38.48 8.64 -28.78
C GLN A 28 -39.46 7.55 -29.23
N ARG A 29 -40.33 7.85 -30.20
CA ARG A 29 -41.23 6.86 -30.84
C ARG A 29 -40.47 5.92 -31.79
N VAL A 30 -39.38 5.32 -31.31
CA VAL A 30 -38.55 4.37 -32.06
C VAL A 30 -38.72 2.96 -31.49
N ASN A 31 -38.59 1.94 -32.32
CA ASN A 31 -38.58 0.55 -31.86
C ASN A 31 -37.16 0.12 -31.43
N ARG A 32 -37.07 -1.03 -30.75
CA ARG A 32 -35.83 -1.53 -30.14
C ARG A 32 -34.69 -1.74 -31.16
N ASP A 33 -35.00 -2.26 -32.34
CA ASP A 33 -33.99 -2.51 -33.38
C ASP A 33 -33.49 -1.22 -34.03
N THR A 34 -34.39 -0.25 -34.21
CA THR A 34 -34.01 1.08 -34.68
C THR A 34 -33.10 1.78 -33.67
N ALA A 35 -33.43 1.73 -32.38
CA ALA A 35 -32.60 2.29 -31.31
C ALA A 35 -31.18 1.68 -31.31
N ARG A 36 -31.06 0.35 -31.38
CA ARG A 36 -29.76 -0.35 -31.46
C ARG A 36 -28.94 0.08 -32.68
N LYS A 37 -29.57 0.15 -33.86
CA LYS A 37 -28.91 0.61 -35.10
C LYS A 37 -28.44 2.06 -34.98
N GLN A 38 -29.24 2.93 -34.39
CA GLN A 38 -28.85 4.33 -34.17
C GLN A 38 -27.67 4.46 -33.19
N ILE A 39 -27.66 3.73 -32.08
CA ILE A 39 -26.53 3.70 -31.14
C ILE A 39 -25.25 3.22 -31.85
N SER A 40 -25.33 2.15 -32.64
CA SER A 40 -24.18 1.64 -33.39
C SER A 40 -23.64 2.67 -34.38
N ARG A 41 -24.52 3.36 -35.13
CA ARG A 41 -24.13 4.43 -36.05
C ARG A 41 -23.50 5.61 -35.32
N ALA A 42 -24.06 6.03 -34.18
CA ALA A 42 -23.50 7.11 -33.37
C ALA A 42 -22.11 6.78 -32.83
N ALA A 43 -21.87 5.53 -32.44
CA ALA A 43 -20.55 5.06 -32.04
C ALA A 43 -19.56 5.07 -33.22
N SER A 44 -19.95 4.55 -34.38
CA SER A 44 -19.12 4.58 -35.60
C SER A 44 -18.81 6.00 -36.07
N ALA A 45 -19.73 6.94 -35.87
CA ALA A 45 -19.55 8.35 -36.20
C ALA A 45 -18.75 9.13 -35.12
N GLY A 46 -18.31 8.50 -34.04
CA GLY A 46 -17.57 9.15 -32.95
C GLY A 46 -18.39 10.12 -32.10
N GLN A 47 -19.72 10.09 -32.19
CA GLN A 47 -20.62 10.93 -31.38
C GLN A 47 -20.72 10.44 -29.93
N ILE A 48 -20.61 9.13 -29.75
CA ILE A 48 -20.52 8.45 -28.46
C ILE A 48 -19.33 7.49 -28.48
N HIS A 49 -18.83 7.16 -27.30
CA HIS A 49 -17.78 6.18 -27.11
C HIS A 49 -18.34 4.93 -26.44
N CYS A 50 -17.65 3.80 -26.62
CA CYS A 50 -18.03 2.56 -25.96
C CYS A 50 -16.81 1.81 -25.42
N VAL A 51 -17.02 1.12 -24.30
CA VAL A 51 -16.19 -0.02 -23.89
C VAL A 51 -16.90 -1.28 -24.37
N ASP A 52 -16.24 -2.04 -25.23
CA ASP A 52 -16.71 -3.31 -25.75
C ASP A 52 -15.98 -4.49 -25.09
N LYS A 53 -16.54 -5.69 -25.23
CA LYS A 53 -15.91 -6.99 -24.86
C LYS A 53 -15.56 -7.22 -23.39
N LEU A 54 -15.75 -6.25 -22.49
CA LEU A 54 -15.72 -6.48 -21.03
C LEU A 54 -17.03 -7.07 -20.48
N PHE A 55 -18.11 -7.03 -21.28
CA PHE A 55 -19.44 -7.48 -20.91
C PHE A 55 -19.85 -8.73 -21.69
N PRO A 56 -20.66 -9.62 -21.08
CA PRO A 56 -21.24 -10.76 -21.77
C PRO A 56 -22.22 -10.34 -22.87
N LYS A 57 -22.64 -11.29 -23.71
CA LYS A 57 -23.70 -11.13 -24.72
C LYS A 57 -23.51 -9.96 -25.71
N ARG A 58 -22.25 -9.56 -25.96
CA ARG A 58 -21.87 -8.44 -26.85
C ARG A 58 -22.45 -7.08 -26.40
N GLU A 59 -22.82 -6.96 -25.13
CA GLU A 59 -23.25 -5.69 -24.58
C GLU A 59 -22.10 -4.69 -24.55
N ARG A 60 -22.44 -3.40 -24.70
CA ARG A 60 -21.46 -2.31 -24.68
C ARG A 60 -21.80 -1.33 -23.57
N PHE A 61 -20.79 -0.81 -22.90
CA PHE A 61 -20.95 0.33 -22.01
C PHE A 61 -20.70 1.61 -22.80
N VAL A 62 -21.70 2.49 -22.87
CA VAL A 62 -21.72 3.68 -23.72
C VAL A 62 -21.62 4.95 -22.90
N TYR A 63 -20.86 5.93 -23.39
CA TYR A 63 -20.58 7.19 -22.70
C TYR A 63 -20.20 8.31 -23.68
N LEU A 64 -20.29 9.56 -23.23
CA LEU A 64 -19.78 10.73 -23.94
C LEU A 64 -18.31 10.98 -23.58
N LYS A 65 -17.54 11.54 -24.52
CA LYS A 65 -16.11 11.84 -24.32
C LYS A 65 -15.84 12.60 -23.01
N GLN A 66 -16.67 13.59 -22.67
CA GLN A 66 -16.49 14.38 -21.44
C GLN A 66 -16.76 13.60 -20.15
N GLN A 67 -17.59 12.55 -20.22
CA GLN A 67 -17.95 11.71 -19.08
C GLN A 67 -16.85 10.72 -18.70
N TYR A 68 -15.97 10.35 -19.65
CA TYR A 68 -14.87 9.44 -19.40
C TYR A 68 -14.01 9.89 -18.22
N GLY A 69 -13.64 8.95 -17.34
CA GLY A 69 -12.81 9.22 -16.16
C GLY A 69 -13.51 9.95 -15.01
N THR A 70 -14.78 10.35 -15.16
CA THR A 70 -15.52 10.98 -14.05
C THR A 70 -15.93 9.96 -12.98
N GLY A 71 -16.21 10.41 -11.76
CA GLY A 71 -16.72 9.54 -10.69
C GLY A 71 -18.01 8.81 -11.08
N ARG A 72 -18.91 9.47 -11.83
CA ARG A 72 -20.13 8.84 -12.37
C ARG A 72 -19.81 7.76 -13.40
N PHE A 73 -18.83 7.99 -14.28
CA PHE A 73 -18.39 6.96 -15.23
C PHE A 73 -17.87 5.72 -14.51
N TRP A 74 -16.96 5.89 -13.55
CA TRP A 74 -16.37 4.76 -12.83
C TRP A 74 -17.38 4.00 -11.97
N SER A 75 -18.28 4.72 -11.29
CA SER A 75 -19.34 4.07 -10.50
C SER A 75 -20.30 3.28 -11.39
N SER A 76 -20.84 3.89 -12.45
CA SER A 76 -21.77 3.21 -13.37
C SER A 76 -21.13 2.03 -14.11
N LEU A 77 -19.87 2.15 -14.55
CA LEU A 77 -19.14 1.05 -15.18
C LEU A 77 -18.92 -0.11 -14.21
N ASN A 78 -18.47 0.19 -13.00
CA ASN A 78 -18.19 -0.83 -11.98
C ASN A 78 -19.46 -1.58 -11.59
N THR A 79 -20.55 -0.86 -11.32
CA THR A 79 -21.86 -1.48 -11.01
C THR A 79 -22.31 -2.38 -12.15
N ALA A 80 -22.30 -1.89 -13.39
CA ALA A 80 -22.72 -2.69 -14.54
C ALA A 80 -21.89 -3.97 -14.70
N LEU A 81 -20.58 -3.93 -14.44
CA LEU A 81 -19.73 -5.11 -14.51
C LEU A 81 -20.01 -6.09 -13.36
N LEU A 82 -20.18 -5.57 -12.14
CA LEU A 82 -20.49 -6.39 -10.96
C LEU A 82 -21.85 -7.09 -11.08
N ASP A 83 -22.86 -6.42 -11.64
CA ASP A 83 -24.19 -7.01 -11.89
C ASP A 83 -24.14 -8.21 -12.85
N THR A 84 -23.10 -8.28 -13.70
CA THR A 84 -22.87 -9.41 -14.60
C THR A 84 -21.96 -10.50 -14.02
N GLY A 85 -21.47 -10.33 -12.79
CA GLY A 85 -20.48 -11.22 -12.16
C GLY A 85 -19.11 -11.17 -12.83
N SER A 86 -18.80 -10.08 -13.54
CA SER A 86 -17.56 -9.94 -14.33
C SER A 86 -16.33 -9.79 -13.43
N ALA A 87 -15.27 -10.55 -13.72
CA ALA A 87 -13.98 -10.41 -13.05
C ALA A 87 -13.37 -9.02 -13.23
N TYR A 88 -13.67 -8.33 -14.34
CA TYR A 88 -13.28 -6.93 -14.56
C TYR A 88 -13.94 -5.99 -13.55
N GLY A 89 -15.20 -6.27 -13.15
CA GLY A 89 -15.90 -5.50 -12.12
C GLY A 89 -15.25 -5.66 -10.75
N LEU A 90 -14.83 -6.88 -10.38
CA LEU A 90 -14.09 -7.11 -9.14
C LEU A 90 -12.77 -6.32 -9.12
N ALA A 91 -11.99 -6.39 -10.20
CA ALA A 91 -10.74 -5.67 -10.32
C ALA A 91 -10.91 -4.14 -10.30
N LEU A 92 -11.93 -3.59 -10.96
CA LEU A 92 -12.21 -2.15 -10.89
C LEU A 92 -12.69 -1.75 -9.49
N SER A 93 -13.47 -2.59 -8.82
CA SER A 93 -13.89 -2.32 -7.44
C SER A 93 -12.69 -2.26 -6.49
N CYS A 94 -11.71 -3.16 -6.65
CA CYS A 94 -10.50 -3.17 -5.82
C CYS A 94 -9.63 -1.92 -6.02
N LEU A 95 -9.51 -1.45 -7.27
CA LEU A 95 -8.80 -0.22 -7.63
C LEU A 95 -9.50 1.00 -7.02
N ARG A 96 -10.82 1.08 -7.18
CA ARG A 96 -11.62 2.20 -6.64
C ARG A 96 -11.54 2.27 -5.13
N ALA A 97 -11.61 1.14 -4.44
CA ALA A 97 -11.45 1.08 -2.98
C ALA A 97 -10.06 1.58 -2.52
N ARG A 98 -9.05 1.49 -3.39
CA ARG A 98 -7.66 1.92 -3.13
C ARG A 98 -7.36 3.34 -3.62
N GLY A 99 -8.37 4.15 -3.95
CA GLY A 99 -8.19 5.51 -4.46
C GLY A 99 -7.82 5.56 -5.95
N GLY A 100 -8.07 4.48 -6.68
CA GLY A 100 -7.82 4.36 -8.11
C GLY A 100 -6.40 3.93 -8.49
N ILE A 101 -5.56 3.58 -7.52
CA ILE A 101 -4.14 3.22 -7.77
C ILE A 101 -3.61 2.23 -6.72
N LEU A 102 -2.78 1.29 -7.16
CA LEU A 102 -2.03 0.38 -6.29
C LEU A 102 -0.74 -0.12 -6.96
N PRO A 103 0.28 -0.53 -6.18
CA PRO A 103 1.46 -1.21 -6.71
C PRO A 103 1.08 -2.47 -7.51
N VAL A 104 1.77 -2.73 -8.62
CA VAL A 104 1.47 -3.90 -9.49
C VAL A 104 1.54 -5.20 -8.70
N GLY A 105 2.54 -5.35 -7.82
CA GLY A 105 2.69 -6.54 -6.98
C GLY A 105 1.53 -6.80 -6.01
N HIS A 106 0.68 -5.80 -5.73
CA HIS A 106 -0.47 -5.96 -4.83
C HIS A 106 -1.76 -6.30 -5.60
N PHE A 107 -1.75 -6.18 -6.94
CA PHE A 107 -2.92 -6.43 -7.78
C PHE A 107 -3.43 -7.87 -7.72
N PRO A 108 -2.57 -8.92 -7.76
CA PRO A 108 -3.03 -10.31 -7.72
C PRO A 108 -3.88 -10.61 -6.48
N ALA A 109 -3.40 -10.20 -5.30
CA ALA A 109 -4.15 -10.36 -4.06
C ALA A 109 -5.46 -9.54 -4.05
N ALA A 110 -5.41 -8.28 -4.50
CA ALA A 110 -6.54 -7.37 -4.38
C ALA A 110 -7.69 -7.62 -5.38
N CYS A 111 -7.41 -8.08 -6.60
CA CYS A 111 -8.36 -8.00 -7.72
C CYS A 111 -9.52 -9.02 -7.68
N GLY A 112 -9.42 -10.05 -6.85
CA GLY A 112 -10.45 -11.09 -6.74
C GLY A 112 -10.37 -12.20 -7.79
N SER A 113 -9.40 -12.15 -8.70
CA SER A 113 -9.15 -13.19 -9.71
C SER A 113 -8.02 -14.14 -9.29
N PRO A 114 -8.07 -15.42 -9.70
CA PRO A 114 -7.03 -16.40 -9.39
C PRO A 114 -5.76 -16.20 -10.22
N VAL A 115 -4.65 -16.81 -9.81
CA VAL A 115 -3.44 -16.99 -10.60
C VAL A 115 -3.74 -17.79 -11.86
N ALA A 116 -4.37 -18.95 -11.71
CA ALA A 116 -4.85 -19.78 -12.81
C ALA A 116 -5.98 -20.69 -12.33
N MET A 117 -7.11 -20.71 -13.05
CA MET A 117 -8.24 -21.59 -12.72
C MET A 117 -9.13 -21.82 -13.93
N LYS A 118 -9.59 -23.07 -14.11
CA LYS A 118 -10.52 -23.41 -15.19
C LYS A 118 -11.81 -22.60 -15.07
N ASN A 119 -12.33 -22.13 -16.21
CA ASN A 119 -13.55 -21.34 -16.34
C ASN A 119 -13.53 -19.98 -15.61
N ARG A 120 -12.34 -19.48 -15.23
CA ARG A 120 -12.17 -18.14 -14.64
C ARG A 120 -11.01 -17.44 -15.32
N LEU A 121 -11.14 -16.13 -15.48
CA LEU A 121 -10.05 -15.29 -15.98
C LEU A 121 -8.99 -15.15 -14.88
N SER A 122 -7.72 -15.37 -15.22
CA SER A 122 -6.62 -15.10 -14.29
C SER A 122 -6.51 -13.60 -14.02
N TRP A 123 -5.88 -13.22 -12.89
CA TRP A 123 -5.63 -11.82 -12.59
C TRP A 123 -4.86 -11.13 -13.71
N LYS A 124 -3.94 -11.86 -14.37
CA LYS A 124 -3.17 -11.35 -15.51
C LYS A 124 -4.05 -11.08 -16.72
N SER A 125 -4.91 -12.03 -17.11
CA SER A 125 -5.86 -11.82 -18.21
C SER A 125 -6.86 -10.69 -17.93
N VAL A 126 -7.25 -10.51 -16.66
CA VAL A 126 -8.09 -9.38 -16.25
C VAL A 126 -7.33 -8.06 -16.39
N LEU A 127 -6.08 -7.98 -15.90
CA LEU A 127 -5.24 -6.79 -16.04
C LEU A 127 -4.99 -6.44 -17.51
N ASP A 128 -4.60 -7.43 -18.33
CA ASP A 128 -4.35 -7.26 -19.76
C ASP A 128 -5.60 -6.75 -20.49
N GLY A 129 -6.78 -7.29 -20.15
CA GLY A 129 -8.05 -6.78 -20.67
C GLY A 129 -8.31 -5.33 -20.26
N LEU A 130 -8.16 -4.99 -18.98
CA LEU A 130 -8.34 -3.60 -18.52
C LEU A 130 -7.38 -2.62 -19.22
N LEU A 131 -6.13 -3.03 -19.45
CA LEU A 131 -5.14 -2.27 -20.22
C LEU A 131 -5.56 -2.11 -21.68
N GLN A 132 -5.97 -3.22 -22.33
CA GLN A 132 -6.41 -3.24 -23.72
C GLN A 132 -7.56 -2.26 -23.96
N TYR A 133 -8.54 -2.21 -23.05
CA TYR A 133 -9.68 -1.30 -23.14
C TYR A 133 -9.43 0.06 -22.46
N LYS A 134 -8.18 0.36 -22.09
CA LYS A 134 -7.73 1.64 -21.51
C LYS A 134 -8.42 2.01 -20.20
N MET A 135 -9.01 1.05 -19.49
CA MET A 135 -9.61 1.31 -18.17
C MET A 135 -8.54 1.58 -17.11
N VAL A 136 -7.37 0.97 -17.28
CA VAL A 136 -6.19 1.18 -16.44
C VAL A 136 -4.96 1.45 -17.29
N ARG A 137 -3.91 1.96 -16.65
CA ARG A 137 -2.55 2.05 -17.21
C ARG A 137 -1.50 1.81 -16.13
N PHE A 138 -0.30 1.46 -16.56
CA PHE A 138 0.87 1.49 -15.69
C PHE A 138 1.35 2.92 -15.48
N VAL A 139 1.69 3.24 -14.24
CA VAL A 139 2.28 4.51 -13.83
C VAL A 139 3.41 4.21 -12.87
N THR A 140 4.58 4.81 -13.09
CA THR A 140 5.70 4.67 -12.18
C THR A 140 5.65 5.76 -11.14
N LEU A 141 5.44 5.38 -9.89
CA LEU A 141 5.44 6.28 -8.74
C LEU A 141 6.74 6.11 -7.94
N PRO A 142 7.45 7.20 -7.63
CA PRO A 142 8.67 7.13 -6.84
C PRO A 142 8.42 6.60 -5.43
N GLY A 143 9.39 5.85 -4.92
CA GLY A 143 9.30 5.13 -3.65
C GLY A 143 8.40 3.89 -3.67
N LEU A 144 7.48 3.80 -4.65
CA LEU A 144 6.51 2.70 -4.76
C LEU A 144 6.75 1.79 -5.97
N GLY A 145 7.46 2.29 -6.99
CA GLY A 145 7.72 1.59 -8.23
C GLY A 145 6.53 1.63 -9.20
N GLU A 146 6.41 0.59 -10.02
CA GLU A 146 5.32 0.48 -10.98
C GLU A 146 3.99 0.20 -10.27
N CYS A 147 2.99 1.01 -10.61
CA CYS A 147 1.63 0.92 -10.11
C CYS A 147 0.66 0.73 -11.27
N VAL A 148 -0.43 0.00 -11.02
CA VAL A 148 -1.60 0.00 -11.91
C VAL A 148 -2.59 1.05 -11.39
N ALA A 149 -3.05 1.91 -12.28
CA ALA A 149 -3.96 3.00 -11.93
C ALA A 149 -5.12 3.09 -12.92
N LEU A 150 -6.28 3.53 -12.44
CA LEU A 150 -7.40 3.94 -13.29
C LEU A 150 -6.93 5.04 -14.23
N THR A 151 -7.40 5.01 -15.47
CA THR A 151 -6.99 6.00 -16.47
C THR A 151 -7.59 7.37 -16.16
N GLU A 152 -6.74 8.31 -15.78
CA GLU A 152 -7.10 9.69 -15.50
C GLU A 152 -6.99 10.57 -16.75
N LYS A 153 -7.72 11.69 -16.77
CA LYS A 153 -7.63 12.69 -17.86
C LYS A 153 -6.27 13.38 -17.93
N ASN A 154 -5.58 13.51 -16.80
CA ASN A 154 -4.25 14.08 -16.69
C ASN A 154 -3.42 13.35 -15.64
N ASP A 155 -2.09 13.47 -15.75
CA ASP A 155 -1.15 12.76 -14.88
C ASP A 155 -1.05 13.36 -13.47
N ASN A 156 -1.55 14.60 -13.27
CA ASN A 156 -1.56 15.27 -11.96
C ASN A 156 -2.39 14.50 -10.92
N GLY A 157 -3.39 13.73 -11.35
CA GLY A 157 -4.17 12.86 -10.47
C GLY A 157 -3.30 11.85 -9.71
N TYR A 158 -2.32 11.25 -10.37
CA TYR A 158 -1.46 10.24 -9.74
C TYR A 158 -0.44 10.85 -8.80
N GLN A 159 0.07 12.04 -9.11
CA GLN A 159 0.99 12.75 -8.24
C GLN A 159 0.33 13.11 -6.91
N ARG A 160 -0.95 13.53 -6.94
CA ARG A 160 -1.74 13.78 -5.72
C ARG A 160 -1.99 12.51 -4.91
N ALA A 161 -1.99 11.34 -5.54
CA ALA A 161 -2.20 10.07 -4.86
C ALA A 161 -0.95 9.53 -4.14
N LEU A 162 0.24 10.09 -4.41
CA LEU A 162 1.51 9.56 -3.92
C LEU A 162 1.60 9.52 -2.39
N HIS A 163 1.43 10.65 -1.71
CA HIS A 163 1.58 10.73 -0.26
C HIS A 163 0.50 9.92 0.49
N PRO A 164 -0.81 10.02 0.14
CA PRO A 164 -1.82 9.15 0.73
C PRO A 164 -1.53 7.66 0.51
N LEU A 165 -1.03 7.27 -0.66
CA LEU A 165 -0.67 5.90 -0.96
C LEU A 165 0.52 5.43 -0.11
N LYS A 166 1.56 6.24 0.03
CA LYS A 166 2.70 5.94 0.92
C LYS A 166 2.26 5.75 2.37
N GLY A 167 1.42 6.67 2.90
CA GLY A 167 0.90 6.57 4.26
C GLY A 167 0.09 5.29 4.49
N ARG A 168 -0.74 4.89 3.52
CA ARG A 168 -1.46 3.61 3.56
C ARG A 168 -0.51 2.41 3.50
N MET A 169 0.45 2.40 2.58
CA MET A 169 1.39 1.27 2.45
C MET A 169 2.22 1.06 3.71
N LEU A 170 2.70 2.14 4.33
CA LEU A 170 3.41 2.08 5.60
C LEU A 170 2.54 1.47 6.71
N THR A 171 1.34 2.00 6.90
CA THR A 171 0.46 1.55 7.98
C THR A 171 -0.06 0.12 7.77
N GLU A 172 -0.33 -0.29 6.53
CA GLU A 172 -0.63 -1.68 6.21
C GLU A 172 0.57 -2.60 6.46
N SER A 173 1.81 -2.17 6.18
CA SER A 173 3.03 -2.94 6.52
C SER A 173 3.15 -3.18 8.02
N VAL A 174 2.94 -2.12 8.82
CA VAL A 174 2.96 -2.19 10.29
C VAL A 174 1.88 -3.14 10.80
N LEU A 175 0.65 -2.97 10.31
CA LEU A 175 -0.49 -3.83 10.67
C LEU A 175 -0.22 -5.29 10.31
N MET A 176 0.32 -5.56 9.12
CA MET A 176 0.62 -6.91 8.65
C MET A 176 1.64 -7.61 9.55
N LYS A 177 2.70 -6.92 9.98
CA LYS A 177 3.69 -7.45 10.92
C LYS A 177 3.08 -7.73 12.30
N SER A 178 2.23 -6.82 12.76
CA SER A 178 1.51 -6.94 14.04
C SER A 178 0.55 -8.14 14.03
N LEU A 179 -0.26 -8.26 12.97
CA LEU A 179 -1.15 -9.40 12.73
C LEU A 179 -0.38 -10.70 12.66
N SER A 180 0.73 -10.73 11.91
CA SER A 180 1.59 -11.90 11.76
C SER A 180 2.12 -12.40 13.11
N GLN A 181 2.55 -11.50 13.99
CA GLN A 181 2.95 -11.87 15.34
C GLN A 181 1.79 -12.35 16.20
N TRP A 182 0.65 -11.67 16.10
CA TRP A 182 -0.54 -12.04 16.86
C TRP A 182 -1.04 -13.43 16.49
N VAL A 183 -1.18 -13.77 15.20
CA VAL A 183 -1.61 -15.12 14.80
C VAL A 183 -0.60 -16.20 15.20
N ARG A 184 0.71 -15.88 15.20
CA ARG A 184 1.78 -16.76 15.68
C ARG A 184 1.69 -17.01 17.19
N HIS A 185 1.64 -15.95 17.99
CA HIS A 185 1.61 -16.05 19.44
C HIS A 185 0.34 -16.72 19.97
N ASN A 186 -0.78 -16.61 19.25
CA ASN A 186 -2.03 -17.28 19.60
C ASN A 186 -2.14 -18.72 19.06
N GLY A 187 -1.09 -19.27 18.44
CA GLY A 187 -1.11 -20.65 17.92
C GLY A 187 -2.11 -20.89 16.79
N ILE A 188 -2.60 -19.82 16.14
CA ILE A 188 -3.55 -19.93 15.02
C ILE A 188 -2.86 -20.55 13.80
N ILE A 189 -1.55 -20.31 13.65
CA ILE A 189 -0.77 -20.72 12.48
C ILE A 189 0.53 -21.42 12.89
N SER A 190 1.08 -22.21 11.96
CA SER A 190 2.45 -22.71 12.07
C SER A 190 3.47 -21.62 11.71
N TYR A 191 4.43 -21.38 12.60
CA TYR A 191 5.36 -20.24 12.55
C TYR A 191 6.13 -20.11 11.23
N ASP A 192 6.66 -21.23 10.73
CA ASP A 192 7.57 -21.28 9.57
C ASP A 192 6.83 -21.25 8.22
N THR A 193 5.50 -21.39 8.26
CA THR A 193 4.64 -21.41 7.07
C THR A 193 4.05 -20.05 6.72
N LEU A 194 4.25 -19.04 7.58
CA LEU A 194 3.77 -17.68 7.32
C LEU A 194 4.44 -17.13 6.07
N ARG A 195 3.61 -16.60 5.16
CA ARG A 195 4.00 -15.84 3.98
C ARG A 195 3.25 -14.52 3.93
N THR A 196 3.91 -13.49 3.43
CA THR A 196 3.35 -12.15 3.29
C THR A 196 3.61 -11.58 1.91
N ARG A 197 2.77 -10.63 1.46
CA ARG A 197 2.97 -9.94 0.18
C ARG A 197 4.26 -9.11 0.07
N GLU A 198 4.96 -8.89 1.19
CA GLU A 198 6.24 -8.18 1.22
C GLU A 198 7.42 -9.06 0.78
N GLU A 199 7.24 -10.38 0.76
CA GLU A 199 8.27 -11.36 0.34
C GLU A 199 8.27 -11.50 -1.19
N ARG A 200 8.91 -10.54 -1.89
CA ARG A 200 8.80 -10.38 -3.37
C ARG A 200 9.65 -11.32 -4.22
N ASP A 201 10.64 -12.01 -3.65
CA ASP A 201 11.69 -12.73 -4.41
C ASP A 201 11.71 -14.25 -4.17
N SER A 202 10.57 -14.91 -3.97
CA SER A 202 10.56 -16.36 -3.77
C SER A 202 9.36 -17.06 -4.39
N ASP A 203 9.49 -18.37 -4.62
CA ASP A 203 8.38 -19.32 -4.90
C ASP A 203 7.33 -19.39 -3.76
N GLN A 204 7.33 -18.42 -2.84
CA GLN A 204 6.55 -18.41 -1.62
C GLN A 204 5.50 -17.28 -1.60
N ALA A 205 4.96 -16.91 -2.76
CA ALA A 205 3.81 -16.02 -2.83
C ALA A 205 2.70 -16.50 -1.87
N PRO A 206 2.05 -15.60 -1.11
CA PRO A 206 0.98 -15.94 -0.18
C PRO A 206 -0.28 -16.41 -0.92
N CYS A 207 -0.27 -17.66 -1.36
CA CYS A 207 -1.24 -18.22 -2.31
C CYS A 207 -1.92 -19.47 -1.73
N VAL A 208 -3.25 -19.50 -1.79
CA VAL A 208 -4.06 -20.67 -1.39
C VAL A 208 -5.10 -20.93 -2.48
N ALA A 209 -5.17 -22.19 -2.96
CA ALA A 209 -6.11 -22.62 -3.99
C ALA A 209 -6.12 -21.72 -5.24
N ASN A 210 -4.93 -21.32 -5.69
CA ASN A 210 -4.67 -20.42 -6.81
C ASN A 210 -5.17 -18.98 -6.62
N PHE A 211 -5.41 -18.53 -5.39
CA PHE A 211 -5.69 -17.13 -5.08
C PHE A 211 -4.59 -16.56 -4.19
N ASP A 212 -4.09 -15.39 -4.56
CA ASP A 212 -3.13 -14.65 -3.76
C ASP A 212 -3.86 -13.85 -2.66
N PHE A 213 -3.18 -13.65 -1.54
CA PHE A 213 -3.63 -12.92 -0.37
C PHE A 213 -2.53 -12.00 0.15
N ASP A 214 -2.86 -11.12 1.09
CA ASP A 214 -1.81 -10.31 1.74
C ASP A 214 -0.98 -11.14 2.73
N VAL A 215 -1.63 -12.08 3.43
CA VAL A 215 -1.02 -13.00 4.40
C VAL A 215 -1.62 -14.39 4.28
N THR A 216 -0.77 -15.42 4.30
CA THR A 216 -1.21 -16.83 4.39
C THR A 216 -0.31 -17.63 5.32
N ALA A 217 -0.85 -18.64 5.99
CA ALA A 217 -0.07 -19.64 6.70
C ALA A 217 -0.86 -20.94 6.88
N ALA A 218 -0.16 -22.07 7.04
CA ALA A 218 -0.81 -23.32 7.41
C ALA A 218 -1.33 -23.25 8.85
N SER A 219 -2.49 -23.85 9.10
CA SER A 219 -3.12 -23.91 10.41
C SER A 219 -3.52 -25.34 10.74
N TYR A 220 -3.21 -25.75 11.97
CA TYR A 220 -3.52 -27.06 12.53
C TYR A 220 -4.64 -26.98 13.58
N LEU A 221 -5.37 -25.86 13.64
CA LEU A 221 -6.56 -25.77 14.48
C LEU A 221 -7.58 -26.81 14.04
N ASN A 222 -8.14 -27.55 15.01
CA ASN A 222 -9.03 -28.68 14.75
C ASN A 222 -10.15 -28.39 13.72
N PRO A 223 -10.86 -27.24 13.76
CA PRO A 223 -11.89 -26.94 12.75
C PRO A 223 -11.38 -26.89 11.29
N LEU A 224 -10.09 -26.58 11.11
CA LEU A 224 -9.44 -26.45 9.81
C LEU A 224 -8.72 -27.73 9.37
N LEU A 225 -8.48 -28.66 10.30
CA LEU A 225 -7.83 -29.93 9.99
C LEU A 225 -8.68 -30.79 9.04
N GLN A 226 -7.99 -31.40 8.09
CA GLN A 226 -8.54 -32.41 7.21
C GLN A 226 -7.72 -33.70 7.36
N PHE A 227 -8.34 -34.84 7.02
CA PHE A 227 -7.67 -36.13 7.00
C PHE A 227 -7.76 -36.71 5.59
N SER A 228 -6.65 -37.22 5.08
CA SER A 228 -6.65 -38.00 3.84
C SER A 228 -7.38 -39.33 4.04
N ARG A 229 -7.62 -40.07 2.95
CA ARG A 229 -8.16 -41.43 3.04
C ARG A 229 -7.22 -42.40 3.76
N SER A 230 -5.92 -42.14 3.78
CA SER A 230 -4.91 -42.93 4.50
C SER A 230 -4.75 -42.51 5.97
N GLY A 231 -5.51 -41.51 6.44
CA GLY A 231 -5.42 -41.00 7.82
C GLY A 231 -4.37 -39.91 8.02
N GLU A 232 -3.65 -39.49 6.96
CA GLU A 232 -2.67 -38.41 7.05
C GLU A 232 -3.35 -37.07 7.30
N ILE A 233 -2.78 -36.28 8.22
CA ILE A 233 -3.24 -34.94 8.55
C ILE A 233 -2.89 -34.00 7.39
N ARG A 234 -3.90 -33.25 6.94
CA ARG A 234 -3.73 -32.12 6.01
C ARG A 234 -4.14 -30.85 6.73
N PRO A 235 -3.23 -29.86 6.88
CA PRO A 235 -3.58 -28.60 7.52
C PRO A 235 -4.58 -27.83 6.67
N GLY A 236 -5.37 -26.98 7.34
CA GLY A 236 -6.04 -25.89 6.67
C GLY A 236 -5.13 -24.66 6.60
N PHE A 237 -5.71 -23.52 6.26
CA PHE A 237 -4.96 -22.28 6.10
C PHE A 237 -5.63 -21.12 6.81
N PHE A 238 -4.82 -20.24 7.39
CA PHE A 238 -5.23 -18.88 7.70
C PHE A 238 -4.92 -18.01 6.47
N VAL A 239 -5.88 -17.20 6.04
CA VAL A 239 -5.67 -16.23 4.96
C VAL A 239 -6.25 -14.88 5.36
N CYS A 240 -5.52 -13.82 5.05
CA CYS A 240 -5.93 -12.46 5.38
C CYS A 240 -5.59 -11.48 4.28
N ASP A 241 -6.55 -10.61 3.97
CA ASP A 241 -6.32 -9.37 3.21
C ASP A 241 -6.56 -8.15 4.11
N MET A 242 -6.00 -7.01 3.73
CA MET A 242 -6.20 -5.76 4.43
C MET A 242 -6.34 -4.57 3.49
N LEU A 243 -7.09 -3.57 3.93
CA LEU A 243 -7.20 -2.27 3.28
C LEU A 243 -7.49 -1.19 4.31
N LEU A 244 -6.52 -0.30 4.53
CA LEU A 244 -6.65 0.83 5.46
C LEU A 244 -6.90 2.15 4.71
N GLY A 245 -7.32 3.17 5.45
CA GLY A 245 -7.53 4.55 4.98
C GLY A 245 -8.96 4.87 4.54
N CYS A 246 -9.92 3.96 4.70
CA CYS A 246 -11.31 4.22 4.37
C CYS A 246 -12.29 3.24 5.05
N LYS A 247 -13.55 3.68 5.16
CA LYS A 247 -14.68 2.81 5.49
C LYS A 247 -15.07 1.95 4.29
N LEU A 248 -15.13 0.64 4.47
CA LEU A 248 -15.43 -0.29 3.39
C LEU A 248 -16.93 -0.60 3.28
N SER A 249 -17.45 -0.44 2.07
CA SER A 249 -18.79 -0.89 1.69
C SER A 249 -18.74 -2.31 1.13
N LEU A 250 -19.91 -2.94 0.94
CA LEU A 250 -20.00 -4.28 0.36
C LEU A 250 -19.33 -4.34 -1.02
N VAL A 251 -19.50 -3.30 -1.84
CA VAL A 251 -18.90 -3.23 -3.17
C VAL A 251 -17.37 -3.33 -3.12
N HIS A 252 -16.73 -2.72 -2.10
CA HIS A 252 -15.28 -2.72 -1.93
C HIS A 252 -14.74 -4.11 -1.55
N LEU A 253 -15.55 -4.91 -0.84
CA LEU A 253 -15.18 -6.25 -0.34
C LEU A 253 -15.59 -7.39 -1.28
N GLN A 254 -16.42 -7.11 -2.28
CA GLN A 254 -16.86 -8.09 -3.26
C GLN A 254 -15.70 -8.92 -3.87
N PRO A 255 -14.52 -8.35 -4.20
CA PRO A 255 -13.39 -9.14 -4.68
C PRO A 255 -12.96 -10.22 -3.68
N PHE A 256 -12.75 -9.85 -2.41
CA PHE A 256 -12.32 -10.78 -1.37
C PHE A 256 -13.38 -11.83 -1.06
N ILE A 257 -14.64 -11.43 -0.88
CA ILE A 257 -15.76 -12.35 -0.64
C ILE A 257 -15.87 -13.37 -1.79
N THR A 258 -15.66 -12.92 -3.02
CA THR A 258 -15.67 -13.80 -4.20
C THR A 258 -14.52 -14.80 -4.18
N LYS A 259 -13.31 -14.41 -3.76
CA LYS A 259 -12.18 -15.35 -3.54
C LYS A 259 -12.58 -16.42 -2.53
N CYS A 260 -13.05 -16.03 -1.34
CA CYS A 260 -13.42 -16.94 -0.26
C CYS A 260 -14.49 -17.96 -0.70
N ARG A 261 -15.57 -17.48 -1.36
CA ARG A 261 -16.62 -18.34 -1.91
C ARG A 261 -16.09 -19.30 -2.98
N SER A 262 -15.17 -18.83 -3.82
CA SER A 262 -14.57 -19.65 -4.87
C SER A 262 -13.75 -20.78 -4.28
N ILE A 263 -12.91 -20.50 -3.29
CA ILE A 263 -12.13 -21.51 -2.56
C ILE A 263 -13.05 -22.54 -1.92
N ASN A 264 -14.07 -22.10 -1.19
CA ASN A 264 -15.03 -23.01 -0.55
C ASN A 264 -15.85 -23.86 -1.53
N SER A 265 -16.00 -23.42 -2.79
CA SER A 265 -16.71 -24.17 -3.83
C SER A 265 -15.87 -25.26 -4.51
N ILE A 266 -14.55 -25.24 -4.34
CA ILE A 266 -13.65 -26.21 -4.99
C ILE A 266 -13.70 -27.55 -4.25
N ARG A 267 -13.92 -28.63 -4.99
CA ARG A 267 -13.89 -29.99 -4.45
C ARG A 267 -12.50 -30.29 -3.89
N ASN A 268 -12.46 -30.79 -2.64
CA ASN A 268 -11.22 -31.09 -1.91
C ASN A 268 -10.30 -29.87 -1.70
N SER A 269 -10.87 -28.66 -1.67
CA SER A 269 -10.12 -27.46 -1.28
C SER A 269 -9.62 -27.55 0.17
N PRO A 270 -8.46 -26.96 0.51
CA PRO A 270 -8.12 -26.72 1.90
C PRO A 270 -9.23 -25.94 2.62
N ARG A 271 -9.47 -26.26 3.90
CA ARG A 271 -10.28 -25.42 4.78
C ARG A 271 -9.51 -24.15 5.10
N CYS A 272 -10.19 -23.02 5.07
CA CYS A 272 -9.57 -21.73 5.32
C CYS A 272 -10.29 -20.98 6.44
N LEU A 273 -9.52 -20.34 7.32
CA LEU A 273 -9.98 -19.28 8.20
C LEU A 273 -9.74 -17.95 7.49
N PHE A 274 -10.81 -17.30 7.06
CA PHE A 274 -10.75 -16.05 6.31
C PHE A 274 -10.84 -14.85 7.25
N MET A 275 -9.94 -13.89 7.08
CA MET A 275 -10.00 -12.60 7.77
C MET A 275 -9.83 -11.46 6.75
N PHE A 276 -10.54 -10.36 6.96
CA PHE A 276 -10.23 -9.09 6.29
C PHE A 276 -10.02 -8.04 7.37
N VAL A 277 -8.98 -7.22 7.26
CA VAL A 277 -8.74 -6.10 8.19
C VAL A 277 -8.97 -4.76 7.50
N ALA A 278 -9.78 -3.89 8.10
CA ALA A 278 -10.02 -2.52 7.63
C ALA A 278 -10.14 -1.55 8.81
N ASP A 279 -10.07 -0.24 8.54
CA ASP A 279 -10.35 0.77 9.57
C ASP A 279 -11.81 0.64 10.07
N GLU A 280 -12.75 0.52 9.13
CA GLU A 280 -14.17 0.47 9.44
C GLU A 280 -14.96 -0.22 8.32
N TYR A 281 -16.13 -0.76 8.66
CA TYR A 281 -17.07 -1.38 7.73
C TYR A 281 -18.42 -0.67 7.78
N SER A 282 -19.09 -0.55 6.62
CA SER A 282 -20.54 -0.34 6.62
C SER A 282 -21.26 -1.53 7.27
N GLU A 283 -22.44 -1.29 7.84
CA GLU A 283 -23.23 -2.34 8.48
C GLU A 283 -23.54 -3.51 7.52
N GLU A 284 -23.95 -3.19 6.29
CA GLU A 284 -24.22 -4.18 5.24
C GLU A 284 -22.97 -5.04 4.95
N ALA A 285 -21.81 -4.40 4.79
CA ALA A 285 -20.53 -5.09 4.57
C ALA A 285 -20.17 -6.03 5.72
N PHE A 286 -20.33 -5.55 6.96
CA PHE A 286 -20.01 -6.31 8.16
C PHE A 286 -20.88 -7.58 8.26
N LEU A 287 -22.20 -7.42 8.08
CA LEU A 287 -23.14 -8.53 8.11
C LEU A 287 -22.87 -9.55 7.00
N GLU A 288 -22.59 -9.08 5.78
CA GLU A 288 -22.33 -9.97 4.65
C GLU A 288 -21.03 -10.76 4.80
N MET A 289 -19.97 -10.16 5.36
CA MET A 289 -18.75 -10.90 5.70
C MET A 289 -19.02 -11.99 6.73
N LYS A 290 -19.78 -11.69 7.79
CA LYS A 290 -20.15 -12.71 8.79
C LYS A 290 -20.94 -13.86 8.17
N ARG A 291 -21.91 -13.55 7.30
CA ARG A 291 -22.66 -14.58 6.55
C ARG A 291 -21.76 -15.42 5.65
N ALA A 292 -20.72 -14.83 5.09
CA ALA A 292 -19.73 -15.53 4.27
C ALA A 292 -18.69 -16.34 5.10
N GLY A 293 -18.78 -16.33 6.44
CA GLY A 293 -17.82 -17.01 7.31
C GLY A 293 -16.46 -16.34 7.38
N ILE A 294 -16.40 -15.03 7.10
CA ILE A 294 -15.20 -14.20 7.14
C ILE A 294 -15.17 -13.46 8.47
N ILE A 295 -13.99 -13.32 9.08
CA ILE A 295 -13.78 -12.47 10.25
C ILE A 295 -13.60 -11.01 9.78
N PRO A 296 -14.56 -10.11 10.05
CA PRO A 296 -14.37 -8.67 9.85
C PRO A 296 -13.57 -8.09 11.02
N ALA A 297 -12.30 -7.79 10.80
CA ALA A 297 -11.40 -7.29 11.84
C ALA A 297 -11.06 -5.81 11.64
N THR A 298 -10.84 -5.10 12.74
CA THR A 298 -10.28 -3.74 12.73
C THR A 298 -9.01 -3.72 13.57
N PRO A 299 -8.09 -2.77 13.36
CA PRO A 299 -6.94 -2.60 14.25
C PRO A 299 -7.34 -2.49 15.72
N GLU A 300 -8.44 -1.78 16.01
CA GLU A 300 -8.98 -1.62 17.36
C GLU A 300 -9.44 -2.96 17.96
N ASN A 301 -10.17 -3.77 17.21
CA ASN A 301 -10.67 -5.07 17.70
C ASN A 301 -9.55 -6.10 17.89
N LEU A 302 -8.46 -5.99 17.13
CA LEU A 302 -7.33 -6.91 17.21
C LEU A 302 -6.31 -6.53 18.30
N PHE A 303 -6.04 -5.22 18.45
CA PHE A 303 -4.90 -4.71 19.21
C PHE A 303 -5.25 -3.62 20.22
N GLY A 304 -6.52 -3.21 20.30
CA GLY A 304 -6.99 -2.13 21.15
C GLY A 304 -6.91 -0.75 20.51
N LYS A 305 -7.61 0.20 21.14
CA LYS A 305 -7.80 1.56 20.63
C LYS A 305 -6.49 2.34 20.47
N ASP A 306 -5.59 2.26 21.44
CA ASP A 306 -4.32 3.00 21.39
C ASP A 306 -3.47 2.64 20.16
N PHE A 307 -3.47 1.37 19.77
CA PHE A 307 -2.79 0.90 18.57
C PHE A 307 -3.47 1.41 17.29
N ALA A 308 -4.81 1.38 17.24
CA ALA A 308 -5.57 1.89 16.12
C ALA A 308 -5.36 3.40 15.92
N ASP A 309 -5.40 4.17 17.01
CA ASP A 309 -5.15 5.61 17.01
C ASP A 309 -3.72 5.93 16.56
N ALA A 310 -2.72 5.16 17.00
CA ALA A 310 -1.33 5.32 16.56
C ALA A 310 -1.16 5.05 15.06
N LEU A 311 -1.80 4.00 14.51
CA LEU A 311 -1.81 3.74 13.07
C LEU A 311 -2.47 4.88 12.30
N PHE A 312 -3.60 5.39 12.79
CA PHE A 312 -4.29 6.51 12.16
C PHE A 312 -3.40 7.75 12.10
N GLN A 313 -2.79 8.14 13.22
CA GLN A 313 -1.89 9.30 13.30
C GLN A 313 -0.66 9.13 12.40
N LEU A 314 -0.07 7.94 12.34
CA LEU A 314 1.04 7.65 11.43
C LEU A 314 0.64 7.82 9.97
N ARG A 315 -0.53 7.32 9.57
CA ARG A 315 -1.03 7.49 8.20
C ARG A 315 -1.21 8.95 7.86
N ASP A 316 -1.79 9.74 8.75
CA ASP A 316 -2.05 11.17 8.53
C ASP A 316 -0.76 11.97 8.46
N LEU A 317 0.21 11.66 9.32
CA LEU A 317 1.55 12.25 9.30
C LEU A 317 2.23 12.05 7.94
N VAL A 318 2.24 10.81 7.44
CA VAL A 318 2.86 10.46 6.15
C VAL A 318 1.99 10.89 4.96
N GLY A 319 0.67 10.97 5.12
CA GLY A 319 -0.26 11.35 4.07
C GLY A 319 -0.31 12.86 3.80
N SER A 320 0.00 13.69 4.80
CA SER A 320 -0.29 15.14 4.80
C SER A 320 0.92 16.07 4.58
N ILE A 321 2.10 15.51 4.23
CA ILE A 321 3.47 16.11 4.18
C ILE A 321 3.61 17.47 3.46
N THR A 322 2.58 17.97 2.80
CA THR A 322 2.58 19.28 2.13
C THR A 322 2.72 20.50 3.05
N HIS A 323 2.56 20.38 4.38
CA HIS A 323 2.63 21.50 5.31
C HIS A 323 3.59 21.21 6.49
N SER A 324 4.40 22.20 6.87
CA SER A 324 5.45 22.14 7.91
C SER A 324 5.03 21.36 9.18
N LEU A 325 5.90 20.47 9.68
CA LEU A 325 5.61 19.59 10.82
C LEU A 325 5.97 20.20 12.18
N LYS A 326 6.08 21.53 12.30
CA LYS A 326 6.47 22.19 13.56
C LYS A 326 5.60 21.74 14.76
N ASP A 327 4.31 21.47 14.52
CA ASP A 327 3.37 21.04 15.55
C ASP A 327 3.30 19.50 15.75
N ASN A 328 3.94 18.71 14.87
CA ASN A 328 3.79 17.24 14.82
C ASN A 328 4.98 16.44 15.36
N ILE A 329 6.10 17.09 15.74
CA ILE A 329 7.28 16.38 16.25
C ILE A 329 6.96 15.60 17.54
N ALA A 330 6.11 16.15 18.42
CA ALA A 330 5.66 15.44 19.61
C ALA A 330 4.79 14.21 19.27
N ALA A 331 4.01 14.27 18.18
CA ALA A 331 3.21 13.13 17.74
C ALA A 331 4.09 11.95 17.27
N ILE A 332 5.27 12.22 16.71
CA ILE A 332 6.24 11.18 16.34
C ILE A 332 6.66 10.35 17.55
N ASP A 333 6.90 10.99 18.71
CA ASP A 333 7.26 10.30 19.94
C ASP A 333 6.16 9.33 20.40
N ASP A 334 4.91 9.83 20.42
CA ASP A 334 3.74 9.07 20.84
C ASP A 334 3.46 7.88 19.91
N ILE A 335 3.49 8.11 18.59
CA ILE A 335 3.33 7.06 17.57
C ILE A 335 4.39 5.96 17.77
N MET A 336 5.66 6.34 17.88
CA MET A 336 6.74 5.37 18.02
C MET A 336 6.58 4.56 19.31
N SER A 337 6.31 5.20 20.44
CA SER A 337 6.17 4.50 21.73
C SER A 337 4.95 3.59 21.81
N LYS A 338 3.83 3.94 21.17
CA LYS A 338 2.67 3.03 21.07
C LYS A 338 2.97 1.81 20.19
N LEU A 339 3.84 1.95 19.20
CA LEU A 339 4.19 0.89 18.24
C LEU A 339 5.46 0.09 18.62
N GLU A 340 6.22 0.54 19.62
CA GLU A 340 7.46 -0.10 20.13
C GLU A 340 7.24 -1.53 20.65
N SER A 341 6.05 -1.83 21.18
CA SER A 341 5.70 -3.14 21.73
C SER A 341 5.71 -4.27 20.69
N ILE A 342 5.75 -3.93 19.40
CA ILE A 342 5.64 -4.88 18.30
C ILE A 342 7.01 -5.05 17.64
N ALA A 343 7.62 -6.22 17.85
CA ALA A 343 8.97 -6.48 17.39
C ALA A 343 9.07 -6.36 15.84
N GLY A 344 10.04 -5.60 15.33
CA GLY A 344 10.29 -5.45 13.90
C GLY A 344 9.47 -4.36 13.18
N VAL A 345 8.42 -3.84 13.82
CA VAL A 345 7.70 -2.63 13.36
C VAL A 345 8.58 -1.39 13.55
N THR A 346 9.24 -1.26 14.70
CA THR A 346 10.08 -0.10 15.07
C THR A 346 11.19 0.20 14.06
N SER A 347 11.84 -0.82 13.49
CA SER A 347 12.94 -0.62 12.54
C SER A 347 12.49 -0.02 11.20
N GLN A 348 11.30 -0.42 10.72
CA GLN A 348 10.75 0.13 9.49
C GLN A 348 10.33 1.58 9.72
N LEU A 349 9.58 1.82 10.81
CA LEU A 349 9.16 3.15 11.22
C LEU A 349 10.33 4.11 11.40
N GLN A 350 11.45 3.66 11.98
CA GLN A 350 12.66 4.48 12.10
C GLN A 350 13.16 4.95 10.73
N GLY A 351 13.23 4.05 9.74
CA GLY A 351 13.63 4.43 8.38
C GLY A 351 12.71 5.51 7.80
N ASP A 352 11.40 5.25 7.82
CA ASP A 352 10.40 6.15 7.22
C ASP A 352 10.28 7.48 7.99
N LEU A 353 10.45 7.47 9.32
CA LEU A 353 10.33 8.67 10.14
C LEU A 353 11.60 9.52 10.19
N PHE A 354 12.75 8.93 9.87
CA PHE A 354 14.01 9.66 9.85
C PHE A 354 14.02 10.77 8.80
N GLU A 355 13.40 10.55 7.64
CA GLU A 355 13.24 11.56 6.60
C GLU A 355 12.55 12.82 7.14
N TYR A 356 11.54 12.67 8.01
CA TYR A 356 10.86 13.82 8.63
C TYR A 356 11.72 14.54 9.65
N ILE A 357 12.48 13.81 10.46
CA ILE A 357 13.41 14.41 11.43
C ILE A 357 14.46 15.24 10.68
N VAL A 358 15.00 14.72 9.58
CA VAL A 358 15.94 15.44 8.72
C VAL A 358 15.28 16.66 8.10
N ALA A 359 14.07 16.52 7.55
CA ALA A 359 13.33 17.64 6.96
C ALA A 359 13.11 18.78 7.96
N GLU A 360 12.63 18.48 9.17
CA GLU A 360 12.42 19.50 10.20
C GLU A 360 13.73 20.12 10.71
N THR A 361 14.81 19.34 10.77
CA THR A 361 16.16 19.86 11.07
C THR A 361 16.61 20.89 10.02
N VAL A 362 16.37 20.59 8.75
CA VAL A 362 16.77 21.44 7.63
C VAL A 362 15.89 22.69 7.52
N ARG A 363 14.61 22.60 7.92
CA ARG A 363 13.66 23.72 7.87
C ARG A 363 14.08 24.95 8.66
N ILE A 364 14.99 24.80 9.60
CA ILE A 364 15.52 25.92 10.40
C ILE A 364 16.31 26.91 9.55
N ASN A 365 16.96 26.40 8.49
CA ASN A 365 17.77 27.21 7.59
C ASN A 365 17.09 27.42 6.23
N SER A 366 15.89 26.85 6.02
CA SER A 366 15.18 26.91 4.73
C SER A 366 13.68 26.73 4.93
N ASN A 367 12.88 27.71 4.51
CA ASN A 367 11.42 27.58 4.59
C ASN A 367 10.85 26.69 3.47
N ASP A 368 11.63 26.41 2.43
CA ASP A 368 11.21 25.60 1.29
C ASP A 368 11.89 24.22 1.35
N VAL A 369 11.20 23.29 2.03
CA VAL A 369 11.63 21.89 2.21
C VAL A 369 10.48 20.96 1.82
N GLU A 370 10.79 19.98 0.98
CA GLU A 370 9.88 18.97 0.45
C GLU A 370 10.45 17.57 0.71
N VAL A 371 9.62 16.66 1.24
CA VAL A 371 10.02 15.27 1.53
C VAL A 371 9.52 14.36 0.41
N GLY A 372 10.36 13.43 -0.04
CA GLY A 372 10.05 12.48 -1.12
C GLY A 372 9.93 13.15 -2.49
N LYS A 373 10.79 14.14 -2.80
CA LYS A 373 10.74 14.82 -4.09
C LYS A 373 11.19 13.92 -5.23
N ILE A 374 10.34 13.81 -6.23
CA ILE A 374 10.65 13.21 -7.53
C ILE A 374 11.49 14.16 -8.39
N CYS A 375 12.68 13.72 -8.73
CA CYS A 375 13.55 14.38 -9.70
C CYS A 375 13.53 13.61 -11.03
N LYS A 376 13.33 14.33 -12.14
CA LYS A 376 13.27 13.74 -13.50
C LYS A 376 14.42 14.25 -14.38
N SER A 377 15.23 13.34 -14.89
CA SER A 377 16.21 13.56 -15.97
C SER A 377 15.66 12.99 -17.27
N GLU A 378 15.85 13.71 -18.38
CA GLU A 378 15.45 13.23 -19.72
C GLU A 378 16.30 12.03 -20.18
N ARG A 379 17.54 11.92 -19.68
CA ARG A 379 18.49 10.88 -20.12
C ARG A 379 18.71 9.80 -19.06
N LYS A 380 18.71 10.17 -17.79
CA LYS A 380 19.10 9.28 -16.66
C LYS A 380 17.90 8.71 -15.91
N GLY A 381 16.67 8.99 -16.37
CA GLY A 381 15.44 8.50 -15.78
C GLY A 381 15.01 9.31 -14.55
N THR A 382 14.43 8.63 -13.57
CA THR A 382 13.82 9.25 -12.39
C THR A 382 14.44 8.75 -11.10
N ALA A 383 14.62 9.65 -10.13
CA ALA A 383 15.09 9.35 -8.79
C ALA A 383 14.22 10.07 -7.77
N GLU A 384 14.01 9.45 -6.62
CA GLU A 384 13.44 10.09 -5.45
C GLU A 384 14.56 10.67 -4.60
N CYS A 385 14.34 11.88 -4.10
CA CYS A 385 15.13 12.55 -3.08
C CYS A 385 14.32 12.57 -1.79
N ASP A 386 14.86 11.95 -0.73
CA ASP A 386 14.17 11.81 0.55
C ASP A 386 13.83 13.18 1.15
N VAL A 387 14.78 14.13 1.15
CA VAL A 387 14.53 15.52 1.55
C VAL A 387 15.18 16.50 0.58
N LEU A 388 14.38 17.35 -0.05
CA LEU A 388 14.84 18.44 -0.90
C LEU A 388 14.66 19.78 -0.19
N SER A 389 15.72 20.58 -0.12
CA SER A 389 15.70 21.93 0.43
C SER A 389 16.13 22.96 -0.61
N ARG A 390 15.44 24.10 -0.66
CA ARG A 390 15.66 25.18 -1.62
C ARG A 390 15.76 26.52 -0.90
N GLN A 391 16.79 27.30 -1.22
CA GLN A 391 16.91 28.69 -0.78
C GLN A 391 16.74 29.60 -1.99
N GLY A 392 15.49 29.77 -2.41
CA GLY A 392 15.15 30.43 -3.67
C GLY A 392 15.87 29.76 -4.85
N ASN A 393 16.43 30.59 -5.74
CA ASN A 393 17.22 30.12 -6.89
C ASN A 393 18.74 30.08 -6.61
N ALA A 394 19.17 30.39 -5.37
CA ALA A 394 20.60 30.49 -5.04
C ALA A 394 21.21 29.14 -4.67
N ARG A 395 20.45 28.27 -3.99
CA ARG A 395 20.95 27.00 -3.48
C ARG A 395 19.87 25.93 -3.49
N ILE A 396 20.25 24.73 -3.90
CA ILE A 396 19.44 23.52 -3.84
C ILE A 396 20.22 22.40 -3.17
N THR A 397 19.60 21.70 -2.23
CA THR A 397 20.21 20.62 -1.47
C THR A 397 19.33 19.37 -1.53
N PHE A 398 19.88 18.30 -2.12
CA PHE A 398 19.26 16.98 -2.16
C PHE A 398 19.84 16.12 -1.04
N ILE A 399 19.00 15.60 -0.16
CA ILE A 399 19.43 14.83 1.00
C ILE A 399 18.83 13.42 0.90
N GLU A 400 19.70 12.42 0.93
CA GLU A 400 19.36 11.01 1.08
C GLU A 400 19.46 10.63 2.57
N CYS A 401 18.44 9.93 3.06
CA CYS A 401 18.28 9.57 4.46
C CYS A 401 18.40 8.06 4.65
N LYS A 402 19.13 7.66 5.68
CA LYS A 402 19.26 6.26 6.09
C LYS A 402 19.11 6.14 7.61
N GLY A 403 17.84 6.08 8.04
CA GLY A 403 17.46 5.87 9.43
C GLY A 403 17.48 4.40 9.79
N TYR A 404 18.34 4.01 10.71
CA TYR A 404 18.42 2.66 11.25
C TYR A 404 18.39 2.65 12.77
N LYS A 405 18.17 1.46 13.35
CA LYS A 405 18.47 1.19 14.76
C LYS A 405 19.92 1.55 15.10
N PRO A 406 20.21 1.99 16.33
CA PRO A 406 21.57 2.25 16.79
C PRO A 406 22.53 1.11 16.42
N TYR A 407 23.72 1.46 15.94
CA TYR A 407 24.80 0.53 15.53
C TYR A 407 24.53 -0.37 14.31
N SER A 408 23.39 -0.21 13.62
CA SER A 408 23.17 -0.90 12.34
C SER A 408 24.13 -0.39 11.28
N THR A 409 24.49 -1.25 10.32
CA THR A 409 25.34 -0.89 9.19
C THR A 409 24.49 -0.51 7.99
N VAL A 410 24.80 0.62 7.35
CA VAL A 410 24.19 1.00 6.06
C VAL A 410 24.59 -0.02 5.00
N LYS A 411 23.64 -0.53 4.22
CA LYS A 411 23.97 -1.49 3.16
C LYS A 411 24.83 -0.80 2.10
N HIS A 412 25.92 -1.44 1.70
CA HIS A 412 26.82 -0.89 0.71
C HIS A 412 26.14 -0.63 -0.66
N GLU A 413 25.17 -1.48 -1.02
CA GLU A 413 24.39 -1.31 -2.25
C GLU A 413 23.53 -0.03 -2.25
N ASP A 414 23.06 0.43 -1.08
CA ASP A 414 22.33 1.69 -0.99
C ASP A 414 23.26 2.88 -1.29
N VAL A 415 24.50 2.83 -0.80
CA VAL A 415 25.53 3.85 -1.07
C VAL A 415 25.90 3.86 -2.55
N LYS A 416 26.13 2.69 -3.16
CA LYS A 416 26.38 2.57 -4.61
C LYS A 416 25.25 3.14 -5.44
N LYS A 417 24.00 2.82 -5.09
CA LYS A 417 22.81 3.34 -5.79
C LYS A 417 22.71 4.86 -5.67
N TRP A 418 22.97 5.43 -4.50
CA TRP A 418 22.96 6.88 -4.30
C TRP A 418 23.98 7.58 -5.20
N ILE A 419 25.24 7.12 -5.16
CA ILE A 419 26.34 7.66 -5.96
C ILE A 419 26.10 7.48 -7.47
N GLY A 420 25.78 6.25 -7.89
CA GLY A 420 25.77 5.85 -9.30
C GLY A 420 24.47 6.19 -10.04
N LYS A 421 23.36 6.35 -9.33
CA LYS A 421 22.03 6.54 -9.93
C LYS A 421 21.33 7.82 -9.48
N GLN A 422 21.19 8.06 -8.17
CA GLN A 422 20.37 9.16 -7.67
C GLN A 422 21.03 10.52 -7.89
N VAL A 423 22.27 10.70 -7.43
CA VAL A 423 23.02 11.97 -7.60
C VAL A 423 23.06 12.41 -9.07
N PRO A 424 23.39 11.55 -10.06
CA PRO A 424 23.38 11.96 -11.46
C PRO A 424 22.03 12.49 -11.96
N VAL A 425 20.91 11.94 -11.48
CA VAL A 425 19.56 12.41 -11.82
C VAL A 425 19.25 13.74 -11.12
N PHE A 426 19.64 13.89 -9.85
CA PHE A 426 19.48 15.14 -9.10
C PHE A 426 20.22 16.30 -9.76
N PHE A 427 21.45 16.06 -10.20
CA PHE A 427 22.25 17.07 -10.90
C PHE A 427 21.58 17.54 -12.20
N ASP A 428 21.12 16.62 -13.05
CA ASP A 428 20.43 16.98 -14.30
C ASP A 428 19.14 17.76 -14.04
N TYR A 429 18.36 17.33 -13.05
CA TYR A 429 17.15 18.01 -12.61
C TYR A 429 17.46 19.43 -12.12
N ALA A 430 18.46 19.58 -11.24
CA ALA A 430 18.87 20.87 -10.70
C ALA A 430 19.35 21.82 -11.80
N LYS A 431 20.16 21.35 -12.76
CA LYS A 431 20.64 22.20 -13.86
C LYS A 431 19.53 22.69 -14.78
N ARG A 432 18.44 21.93 -14.93
CA ARG A 432 17.29 22.34 -15.73
C ARG A 432 16.38 23.32 -14.98
N GLU A 433 15.99 22.96 -13.76
CA GLU A 433 14.99 23.72 -13.00
C GLU A 433 15.61 24.92 -12.24
N TYR A 434 16.89 24.81 -11.86
CA TYR A 434 17.63 25.76 -11.04
C TYR A 434 19.04 26.00 -11.61
N PRO A 435 19.16 26.52 -12.85
CA PRO A 435 20.42 26.55 -13.61
C PRO A 435 21.58 27.26 -12.90
N ASN A 436 21.25 28.27 -12.08
CA ASN A 436 22.21 29.12 -11.37
C ASN A 436 22.39 28.74 -9.90
N ALA A 437 21.70 27.73 -9.40
CA ALA A 437 21.79 27.35 -7.98
C ALA A 437 23.09 26.60 -7.71
N GLU A 438 23.66 26.85 -6.53
CA GLU A 438 24.65 25.96 -5.94
C GLU A 438 23.98 24.61 -5.62
N ILE A 439 24.53 23.54 -6.20
CA ILE A 439 23.97 22.19 -6.07
C ILE A 439 24.70 21.46 -4.95
N ASN A 440 23.95 20.97 -3.97
CA ASN A 440 24.45 20.20 -2.84
C ASN A 440 23.79 18.83 -2.83
N VAL A 441 24.58 17.77 -2.62
CA VAL A 441 24.09 16.42 -2.41
C VAL A 441 24.61 15.90 -1.08
N GLU A 442 23.70 15.43 -0.24
CA GLU A 442 24.00 15.02 1.14
C GLU A 442 23.50 13.60 1.41
N LEU A 443 24.26 12.84 2.19
CA LEU A 443 23.84 11.54 2.73
C LEU A 443 23.84 11.62 4.26
N TRP A 444 22.68 11.45 4.88
CA TRP A 444 22.51 11.49 6.34
C TRP A 444 22.17 10.09 6.84
N THR A 445 22.89 9.60 7.85
CA THR A 445 22.69 8.26 8.40
C THR A 445 22.80 8.21 9.92
N THR A 446 21.95 7.37 10.55
CA THR A 446 22.11 6.96 11.96
C THR A 446 22.84 5.63 12.11
N GLY A 447 23.09 4.93 11.00
CA GLY A 447 23.90 3.72 10.93
C GLY A 447 25.38 3.97 10.62
N LYS A 448 26.21 2.97 10.89
CA LYS A 448 27.65 2.95 10.54
C LYS A 448 27.85 2.65 9.06
N LEU A 449 28.84 3.29 8.45
CA LEU A 449 29.32 2.95 7.11
C LEU A 449 30.44 1.90 7.20
N CYS A 450 30.34 0.83 6.40
CA CYS A 450 31.43 -0.13 6.24
C CYS A 450 32.59 0.45 5.40
N ASP A 451 33.74 -0.19 5.45
CA ASP A 451 34.97 0.28 4.77
C ASP A 451 34.77 0.42 3.25
N ASP A 452 34.09 -0.53 2.61
CA ASP A 452 33.76 -0.45 1.17
C ASP A 452 32.92 0.79 0.83
N SER A 453 31.98 1.15 1.71
CA SER A 453 31.14 2.33 1.54
C SER A 453 31.94 3.61 1.71
N ARG A 454 32.83 3.65 2.71
CA ARG A 454 33.73 4.79 2.95
C ARG A 454 34.66 5.02 1.77
N GLU A 455 35.24 3.94 1.25
CA GLU A 455 36.14 4.00 0.09
C GLU A 455 35.41 4.47 -1.17
N SER A 456 34.19 3.98 -1.41
CA SER A 456 33.37 4.43 -2.54
C SER A 456 32.99 5.91 -2.44
N LEU A 457 32.66 6.39 -1.23
CA LEU A 457 32.36 7.80 -0.97
C LEU A 457 33.60 8.68 -1.15
N ARG A 458 34.78 8.23 -0.68
CA ARG A 458 36.06 8.93 -0.89
C ARG A 458 36.35 9.10 -2.37
N LYS A 459 36.32 8.00 -3.15
CA LYS A 459 36.54 8.05 -4.61
C LYS A 459 35.53 8.97 -5.30
N PHE A 460 34.28 8.95 -4.87
CA PHE A 460 33.25 9.81 -5.40
C PHE A 460 33.53 11.31 -5.12
N GLN A 461 34.00 11.64 -3.92
CA GLN A 461 34.42 13.00 -3.56
C GLN A 461 35.65 13.43 -4.37
N GLU A 462 36.69 12.60 -4.47
CA GLU A 462 37.91 12.86 -5.24
C GLU A 462 37.60 13.12 -6.72
N ASN A 463 36.78 12.28 -7.35
CA ASN A 463 36.36 12.47 -8.75
C ASN A 463 35.60 13.78 -8.99
N ASN A 464 34.90 14.28 -7.96
CA ASN A 464 34.17 15.54 -8.04
C ASN A 464 35.07 16.75 -7.81
N LEU A 465 36.23 16.63 -7.14
CA LEU A 465 37.19 17.74 -6.99
C LEU A 465 37.68 18.26 -8.36
N THR A 466 37.81 17.37 -9.35
CA THR A 466 38.24 17.74 -10.71
C THR A 466 37.15 18.45 -11.50
N ASN A 467 35.89 18.04 -11.34
CA ASN A 467 34.78 18.52 -12.16
C ASN A 467 33.91 19.60 -11.48
N GLN A 468 34.02 19.72 -10.15
CA GLN A 468 33.32 20.65 -9.26
C GLN A 468 31.83 20.82 -9.59
N ARG A 469 31.13 19.71 -9.83
CA ARG A 469 29.74 19.75 -10.33
C ARG A 469 28.74 20.11 -9.25
N TYR A 470 29.02 19.71 -8.01
CA TYR A 470 28.16 19.89 -6.84
C TYR A 470 28.98 19.72 -5.55
N ASN A 471 28.47 20.20 -4.43
CA ASN A 471 29.06 19.93 -3.11
C ASN A 471 28.55 18.60 -2.56
N ILE A 472 29.43 17.81 -1.94
CA ILE A 472 29.10 16.50 -1.37
C ILE A 472 29.31 16.54 0.13
N THR A 473 28.28 16.20 0.91
CA THR A 473 28.38 16.08 2.38
C THR A 473 27.89 14.71 2.83
N VAL A 474 28.62 14.07 3.74
CA VAL A 474 28.22 12.80 4.37
C VAL A 474 28.13 13.05 5.87
N MET A 475 26.93 12.93 6.43
CA MET A 475 26.68 13.08 7.86
C MET A 475 26.48 11.70 8.49
N GLU A 476 27.49 11.28 9.24
CA GLU A 476 27.45 10.10 10.09
C GLU A 476 26.72 10.38 11.42
N PRO A 477 26.44 9.36 12.26
CA PRO A 477 25.53 9.52 13.39
C PRO A 477 25.87 10.66 14.35
N HIS A 478 27.17 10.91 14.57
CA HIS A 478 27.63 12.00 15.44
C HIS A 478 27.35 13.39 14.85
N GLU A 479 27.54 13.56 13.53
CA GLU A 479 27.28 14.83 12.84
C GLU A 479 25.78 15.09 12.74
N VAL A 480 24.99 14.06 12.43
CA VAL A 480 23.52 14.15 12.44
C VAL A 480 23.03 14.60 13.82
N ARG A 481 23.52 13.99 14.91
CA ARG A 481 23.17 14.39 16.28
C ARG A 481 23.54 15.85 16.55
N LYS A 482 24.74 16.28 16.16
CA LYS A 482 25.20 17.67 16.33
C LYS A 482 24.31 18.65 15.57
N ARG A 483 23.94 18.31 14.33
CA ARG A 483 23.05 19.11 13.48
C ARG A 483 21.65 19.24 14.07
N ILE A 484 21.10 18.15 14.60
CA ILE A 484 19.81 18.15 15.30
C ILE A 484 19.89 18.95 16.61
N LYS A 485 20.98 18.87 17.38
CA LYS A 485 21.13 19.70 18.59
C LYS A 485 21.20 21.19 18.29
N ALA A 486 21.80 21.57 17.17
CA ALA A 486 21.84 22.96 16.72
C ALA A 486 20.46 23.54 16.35
N THR A 487 19.42 22.71 16.33
CA THR A 487 18.04 23.16 16.12
C THR A 487 17.45 23.89 17.32
N TRP A 488 17.99 23.64 18.52
CA TRP A 488 17.42 24.08 19.81
C TRP A 488 15.94 23.70 19.98
N ASN A 489 15.48 22.68 19.27
CA ASN A 489 14.14 22.14 19.41
C ASN A 489 14.18 20.91 20.32
N ASP A 490 13.84 21.10 21.59
CA ASP A 490 13.90 20.04 22.61
C ASP A 490 13.04 18.82 22.26
N ALA A 491 11.90 19.03 21.59
CA ALA A 491 11.05 17.92 21.16
C ALA A 491 11.76 17.07 20.08
N LEU A 492 12.36 17.72 19.09
CA LEU A 492 13.09 17.05 18.01
C LEU A 492 14.31 16.31 18.53
N ILE A 493 15.08 16.97 19.39
CA ILE A 493 16.26 16.39 20.04
C ILE A 493 15.85 15.14 20.83
N ARG A 494 14.82 15.25 21.67
CA ARG A 494 14.35 14.14 22.51
C ARG A 494 13.87 12.95 21.68
N VAL A 495 13.07 13.20 20.64
CA VAL A 495 12.60 12.15 19.71
C VAL A 495 13.78 11.44 19.05
N PHE A 496 14.74 12.20 18.54
CA PHE A 496 15.91 11.63 17.88
C PHE A 496 16.77 10.81 18.86
N GLU A 497 17.06 11.34 20.04
CA GLU A 497 17.87 10.63 21.04
C GLU A 497 17.17 9.35 21.51
N LYS A 498 15.87 9.41 21.82
CA LYS A 498 15.09 8.26 22.28
C LYS A 498 14.97 7.17 21.21
N HIS A 499 14.59 7.52 20.00
CA HIS A 499 14.22 6.52 18.99
C HIS A 499 15.35 6.10 18.07
N PHE A 500 16.42 6.88 17.93
CA PHE A 500 17.49 6.60 16.97
C PHE A 500 18.86 6.36 17.61
N LEU A 501 19.05 6.75 18.88
CA LEU A 501 20.31 6.57 19.60
C LEU A 501 20.17 5.66 20.84
N SER A 502 19.02 5.64 21.50
CA SER A 502 18.79 4.86 22.73
C SER A 502 18.50 3.39 22.44
N TYR A 503 18.94 2.51 23.32
CA TYR A 503 18.54 1.10 23.32
C TYR A 503 17.19 0.98 24.02
N PRO A 504 16.18 0.30 23.45
CA PRO A 504 15.11 -0.21 24.29
C PRO A 504 15.72 -1.30 25.17
N GLU A 505 15.81 -1.05 26.49
CA GLU A 505 16.13 -2.12 27.43
C GLU A 505 15.13 -3.25 27.17
N LYS A 506 15.64 -4.44 26.80
CA LYS A 506 14.81 -5.66 26.79
C LYS A 506 14.48 -6.00 28.24
N ILE A 507 13.52 -5.31 28.81
CA ILE A 507 12.90 -5.71 30.06
C ILE A 507 12.02 -6.93 29.72
N VAL A 508 12.65 -8.09 29.62
CA VAL A 508 11.95 -9.38 29.59
C VAL A 508 11.50 -9.63 31.03
N ARG A 509 10.43 -8.95 31.46
CA ARG A 509 9.67 -9.39 32.63
C ARG A 509 8.96 -10.68 32.22
N ARG A 510 9.63 -11.83 32.41
CA ARG A 510 8.90 -13.08 32.55
C ARG A 510 8.02 -12.91 33.78
N LYS A 511 6.73 -12.60 33.58
CA LYS A 511 5.75 -12.80 34.64
C LYS A 511 5.88 -14.27 35.02
N HIS A 512 6.31 -14.56 36.24
CA HIS A 512 6.25 -15.91 36.76
C HIS A 512 4.77 -16.25 36.84
N VAL A 513 4.31 -17.09 35.91
CA VAL A 513 3.02 -17.74 36.02
C VAL A 513 3.31 -18.94 36.92
N PRO A 514 2.77 -18.98 38.15
CA PRO A 514 2.99 -20.13 39.02
C PRO A 514 2.42 -21.37 38.34
N GLU A 515 3.10 -22.50 38.49
CA GLU A 515 2.53 -23.79 38.12
C GLU A 515 1.21 -24.00 38.87
N PRO A 516 0.22 -24.68 38.27
CA PRO A 516 -1.03 -24.99 38.96
C PRO A 516 -0.72 -25.81 40.21
N VAL A 517 -0.95 -25.23 41.39
CA VAL A 517 -0.89 -25.95 42.66
C VAL A 517 -2.26 -26.55 42.94
N ARG A 518 -2.29 -27.76 43.47
CA ARG A 518 -3.52 -28.39 43.97
C ARG A 518 -4.11 -27.51 45.07
N LEU A 519 -5.23 -26.85 44.80
CA LEU A 519 -5.89 -25.94 45.75
C LEU A 519 -6.69 -26.68 46.83
N ALA A 520 -7.02 -27.95 46.62
CA ALA A 520 -7.76 -28.78 47.57
C ALA A 520 -7.13 -30.18 47.67
N GLY A 521 -6.61 -30.50 48.86
CA GLY A 521 -5.97 -31.75 49.23
C GLY A 521 -4.81 -31.49 50.20
N HIS A 522 -4.74 -32.24 51.29
CA HIS A 522 -3.56 -32.26 52.15
C HIS A 522 -2.52 -33.18 51.51
N ASP A 523 -1.34 -32.64 51.21
CA ASP A 523 -0.15 -33.45 50.88
C ASP A 523 0.58 -33.92 52.16
N GLU A 524 -0.13 -33.97 53.29
CA GLU A 524 0.30 -34.75 54.44
C GLU A 524 -0.37 -36.12 54.31
N ALA A 525 0.44 -37.15 54.08
CA ALA A 525 0.05 -38.52 54.36
C ALA A 525 -0.11 -38.68 55.88
N THR A 526 -1.19 -38.14 56.45
CA THR A 526 -1.79 -38.73 57.63
C THR A 526 -2.58 -39.94 57.13
N GLU A 527 -2.06 -41.12 57.41
CA GLU A 527 -2.81 -42.38 57.35
C GLU A 527 -4.19 -42.14 57.97
N PHE A 528 -5.22 -42.10 57.14
CA PHE A 528 -6.58 -42.32 57.59
C PHE A 528 -6.89 -43.78 57.28
N ASP A 529 -6.89 -44.61 58.33
CA ASP A 529 -7.52 -45.92 58.30
C ASP A 529 -9.02 -45.74 58.05
N PHE A 530 -9.47 -46.01 56.82
CA PHE A 530 -10.83 -46.45 56.48
C PHE A 530 -10.84 -47.27 55.20
#